data_AF-A0A7C7VQD0-F1
#
_entry.id   AF-A0A7C7VQD0-F1
#
_cell.length_a   1.000
_cell.length_b   1.000
_cell.length_c   1.000
_cell.angle_alpha   90.00
_cell.angle_beta   90.00
_cell.angle_gamma   90.00
#
_symmetry.space_group_name_H-M   'P 1'
#
loop_
_entity.id
_entity.type
_entity.pdbx_description
1 polymer ?
#
loop_
_entity_poly.entity_id
_entity_poly.type
_entity_poly.pdbx_seq_one_letter_code
_entity_poly.pdbx_strand_id
1 'polypeptide(L)'
;MFSIFTPIKLVSPGAIMIAGKADRKILGRVALAGPLTNIGLSIFFLIWFILSGNKPALVGAVYSPWIALFNLIPFGIFDGAKIIWWNRKVWAVSFIASLALTAITILLI
;
A
#
# COMPACT_ATOMS: atom_id res chain seq x y z
N MET A 1 -13.47 21.31 -20.64
CA MET A 1 -14.81 20.69 -20.57
C MET A 1 -14.91 19.32 -21.26
N PHE A 2 -13.97 18.90 -22.12
CA PHE A 2 -13.98 17.56 -22.76
C PHE A 2 -13.54 16.36 -21.90
N SER A 3 -12.94 16.57 -20.72
CA SER A 3 -12.45 15.49 -19.83
C SER A 3 -13.56 14.73 -19.08
N ILE A 4 -14.84 15.10 -19.24
CA ILE A 4 -15.97 14.45 -18.55
C ILE A 4 -16.49 13.24 -19.35
N PHE A 5 -16.29 13.21 -20.67
CA PHE A 5 -16.92 12.21 -21.55
C PHE A 5 -16.01 11.05 -21.98
N THR A 6 -14.73 11.06 -21.58
CA THR A 6 -13.80 9.96 -21.84
C THR A 6 -13.36 9.30 -20.53
N PRO A 7 -13.47 7.96 -20.37
CA PRO A 7 -12.99 7.27 -19.17
C PRO A 7 -11.45 7.31 -19.03
N ILE A 8 -10.74 7.82 -20.05
CA ILE A 8 -9.29 8.00 -20.06
C ILE A 8 -8.98 9.41 -19.58
N LYS A 9 -8.71 9.55 -18.28
CA LYS A 9 -8.19 10.78 -17.68
C LYS A 9 -6.66 10.74 -17.76
N LEU A 10 -6.11 11.23 -18.87
CA LEU A 10 -4.67 11.38 -19.07
C LEU A 10 -4.19 12.59 -18.25
N VAL A 11 -4.02 12.38 -16.94
CA VAL A 11 -3.31 13.31 -16.08
C VAL A 11 -1.83 13.11 -16.37
N SER A 12 -1.26 13.95 -17.23
CA SER A 12 0.19 14.07 -17.34
C SER A 12 0.70 14.48 -15.96
N PRO A 13 1.41 13.60 -15.22
CA PRO A 13 2.11 14.05 -14.04
C PRO A 13 3.11 15.08 -14.56
N GLY A 14 3.07 16.31 -14.04
CA GLY A 14 4.13 17.27 -14.32
C GLY A 14 5.45 16.59 -14.04
N ALA A 15 6.19 16.25 -15.10
CA ALA A 15 7.41 15.47 -15.02
C ALA A 15 8.46 16.38 -14.38
N ILE A 16 8.52 16.37 -13.06
CA ILE A 16 9.64 16.94 -12.32
C ILE A 16 10.79 15.97 -12.57
N MET A 17 11.55 16.26 -13.63
CA MET A 17 12.82 15.62 -13.92
C MET A 17 13.78 15.96 -12.78
N ILE A 18 13.85 15.09 -11.77
CA ILE A 18 14.91 15.17 -10.76
C ILE A 18 16.20 14.77 -11.47
N ALA A 19 16.94 15.75 -11.95
CA ALA A 19 18.30 15.57 -12.43
C ALA A 19 19.18 15.15 -11.25
N GLY A 20 19.47 13.85 -11.15
CA GLY A 20 20.32 13.29 -10.10
C GLY A 20 20.14 11.79 -9.92
N LYS A 21 21.18 11.13 -9.40
CA LYS A 21 21.14 9.71 -9.04
C LYS A 21 20.17 9.56 -7.86
N ALA A 22 18.91 9.21 -8.13
CA ALA A 22 17.90 9.06 -7.09
C ALA A 22 18.40 8.05 -6.06
N ASP A 23 18.60 8.49 -4.81
CA ASP A 23 19.14 7.65 -3.76
C ASP A 23 18.18 6.48 -3.54
N ARG A 24 18.66 5.27 -3.86
CA ARG A 24 17.94 4.00 -3.70
C ARG A 24 17.32 3.87 -2.32
N LYS A 25 17.96 4.42 -1.29
CA LYS A 25 17.46 4.44 0.09
C LYS A 25 16.27 5.37 0.28
N ILE A 26 16.30 6.56 -0.31
CA ILE A 26 15.19 7.52 -0.25
C ILE A 26 13.99 6.94 -1.01
N LEU A 27 14.21 6.48 -2.25
CA LEU A 27 13.17 5.85 -3.08
C LEU A 27 12.50 4.67 -2.37
N GLY A 28 13.29 3.77 -1.79
CA GLY A 28 12.76 2.61 -1.07
C GLY A 28 11.97 2.98 0.18
N ARG A 29 12.41 3.99 0.95
CA ARG A 29 11.70 4.46 2.14
C ARG A 29 10.39 5.16 1.80
N VAL A 30 10.38 5.98 0.76
CA VAL A 30 9.17 6.66 0.27
C VAL A 30 8.17 5.61 -0.24
N ALA A 31 8.64 4.64 -1.02
CA ALA A 31 7.82 3.52 -1.50
C ALA A 31 7.26 2.67 -0.34
N LEU A 32 8.03 2.47 0.73
CA LEU A 32 7.61 1.71 1.91
C LEU A 32 6.55 2.44 2.75
N ALA A 33 6.52 3.78 2.73
CA ALA A 33 5.57 4.54 3.53
C ALA A 33 4.11 4.18 3.20
N GLY A 34 3.79 3.97 1.92
CA GLY A 34 2.44 3.59 1.48
C GLY A 34 1.95 2.23 2.02
N PRO A 35 2.70 1.13 1.86
CA PRO A 35 2.38 -0.15 2.48
C PRO A 35 2.31 -0.07 4.02
N LEU A 36 3.20 0.67 4.67
CA LEU A 36 3.20 0.80 6.13
C LEU A 36 1.96 1.54 6.66
N THR A 37 1.51 2.61 6.01
CA THR A 37 0.29 3.32 6.43
C THR A 37 -0.93 2.42 6.31
N ASN A 38 -1.03 1.63 5.25
CA ASN A 38 -2.11 0.66 5.06
C ASN A 38 -2.09 -0.48 6.11
N ILE A 39 -0.90 -1.00 6.44
CA ILE A 39 -0.74 -1.96 7.56
C ILE A 39 -1.19 -1.32 8.88
N GLY A 40 -0.77 -0.08 9.16
CA GLY A 40 -1.16 0.65 10.36
C GLY A 40 -2.67 0.90 10.45
N LEU A 41 -3.30 1.28 9.33
CA LEU A 41 -4.75 1.46 9.23
C LEU A 41 -5.49 0.15 9.47
N SER A 42 -5.01 -0.96 8.90
CA SER A 42 -5.59 -2.29 9.13
C SER A 42 -5.62 -2.63 10.62
N ILE A 43 -4.49 -2.44 11.32
CA ILE A 43 -4.39 -2.70 12.77
C ILE A 43 -5.32 -1.78 13.56
N PHE A 44 -5.36 -0.49 13.23
CA PHE A 44 -6.24 0.48 13.88
C PHE A 44 -7.72 0.07 13.75
N PHE A 45 -8.16 -0.24 12.52
CA PHE A 45 -9.52 -0.66 12.25
C PHE A 45 -9.85 -2.01 12.89
N LEU A 46 -8.91 -2.95 12.93
CA LEU A 46 -9.07 -4.24 13.59
C LEU A 46 -9.29 -4.07 15.10
N ILE A 47 -8.48 -3.24 15.76
CA ILE A 47 -8.65 -2.91 17.18
C ILE A 47 -10.02 -2.26 17.42
N TRP A 48 -10.41 -1.29 16.58
CA TRP A 48 -11.70 -0.64 16.68
C TRP A 48 -12.86 -1.64 16.50
N PHE A 49 -12.74 -2.58 15.56
CA PHE A 49 -13.73 -3.65 15.38
C PHE A 49 -13.84 -4.54 16.62
N ILE A 50 -12.72 -4.98 17.20
CA ILE A 50 -12.70 -5.84 18.40
C ILE A 50 -13.38 -5.14 19.59
N LEU A 51 -13.16 -3.82 19.75
CA LEU A 51 -13.71 -3.06 20.88
C LEU A 51 -15.18 -2.68 20.73
N SER A 52 -15.67 -2.51 19.49
CA SER A 52 -17.01 -1.95 19.24
C SER A 52 -17.98 -2.87 18.49
N GLY A 53 -17.49 -3.92 17.85
CA GLY A 53 -18.26 -4.78 16.94
C GLY A 53 -18.76 -4.08 15.67
N ASN A 54 -18.25 -2.88 15.36
CA ASN A 54 -18.79 -2.04 14.30
C ASN A 54 -18.38 -2.53 12.90
N LYS A 55 -19.36 -2.92 12.07
CA LYS A 55 -19.13 -3.49 10.71
C LYS A 55 -18.30 -2.61 9.76
N PRO A 56 -18.42 -1.27 9.73
CA PRO A 56 -17.54 -0.42 8.93
C PRO A 56 -16.06 -0.49 9.37
N ALA A 57 -15.78 -0.75 10.65
CA ALA A 57 -14.42 -0.98 11.11
C ALA A 57 -13.86 -2.30 10.56
N LEU A 58 -14.69 -3.35 10.48
CA LEU A 58 -14.30 -4.60 9.83
C LEU A 58 -13.95 -4.40 8.34
N VAL A 59 -14.75 -3.60 7.63
CA VAL A 59 -14.47 -3.22 6.24
C VAL A 59 -13.09 -2.56 6.14
N GLY A 60 -12.81 -1.54 6.96
CA GLY A 60 -11.49 -0.90 6.99
C GLY A 60 -10.35 -1.89 7.29
N ALA A 61 -10.56 -2.77 8.28
CA ALA A 61 -9.58 -3.78 8.69
C ALA A 61 -9.25 -4.76 7.57
N VAL A 62 -10.24 -5.16 6.77
CA VAL A 62 -10.11 -6.09 5.64
C VAL A 62 -9.45 -5.42 4.43
N TYR A 63 -9.89 -4.23 4.01
CA TYR A 63 -9.43 -3.64 2.74
C TYR A 63 -8.04 -3.00 2.84
N SER A 64 -7.68 -2.39 3.97
CA SER A 64 -6.35 -1.77 4.13
C SER A 64 -5.16 -2.72 3.90
N PRO A 65 -5.10 -3.94 4.48
CA PRO A 65 -3.98 -4.84 4.26
C PRO A 65 -3.95 -5.40 2.84
N TRP A 66 -5.09 -5.54 2.15
CA TRP A 66 -5.14 -5.86 0.72
C TRP A 66 -4.44 -4.79 -0.14
N ILE A 67 -4.70 -3.50 0.13
CA ILE A 67 -4.03 -2.39 -0.59
C ILE A 67 -2.51 -2.44 -0.35
N ALA A 68 -2.08 -2.70 0.89
CA ALA A 68 -0.65 -2.90 1.19
C ALA A 68 -0.07 -4.07 0.38
N LEU A 69 -0.81 -5.18 0.27
CA LEU A 69 -0.37 -6.40 -0.40
C LEU A 69 -0.16 -6.16 -1.89
N PHE A 70 -1.12 -5.52 -2.55
CA PHE A 70 -1.02 -5.12 -3.96
C PHE A 70 0.15 -4.16 -4.20
N ASN A 71 0.32 -3.16 -3.33
CA ASN A 71 1.44 -2.23 -3.44
C ASN A 71 2.80 -2.90 -3.26
N LEU A 72 2.87 -4.01 -2.52
CA LEU A 72 4.10 -4.77 -2.30
C LEU A 72 4.38 -5.80 -3.41
N ILE A 73 3.52 -5.97 -4.41
CA ILE A 73 3.81 -6.84 -5.55
C ILE A 73 5.08 -6.33 -6.26
N PRO A 74 6.09 -7.18 -6.50
CA PRO A 74 7.37 -6.76 -7.04
C PRO A 74 7.35 -6.61 -8.57
N PHE A 75 6.44 -5.78 -9.09
CA PHE A 75 6.24 -5.63 -10.53
C PHE A 75 6.03 -4.17 -10.96
N GLY A 76 6.73 -3.74 -12.00
CA GLY A 76 6.48 -2.48 -12.72
C GLY A 76 6.37 -1.24 -11.83
N ILE A 77 5.18 -0.65 -11.81
CA ILE A 77 4.86 0.62 -11.14
C ILE A 77 4.62 0.49 -9.63
N PHE A 78 4.45 -0.73 -9.12
CA PHE A 78 4.16 -0.98 -7.71
C PHE A 78 5.37 -0.63 -6.83
N ASP A 79 5.09 -0.20 -5.60
CA ASP A 79 6.11 0.18 -4.65
C ASP A 79 6.99 -1.00 -4.21
N GLY A 80 6.47 -2.22 -4.27
CA GLY A 80 7.19 -3.47 -4.01
C GLY A 80 8.45 -3.63 -4.86
N ALA A 81 8.42 -3.21 -6.13
CA ALA A 81 9.60 -3.25 -6.99
C ALA A 81 10.71 -2.32 -6.48
N LYS A 82 10.36 -1.10 -6.05
CA LYS A 82 11.30 -0.11 -5.48
C LYS A 82 11.84 -0.57 -4.13
N ILE A 83 11.00 -1.21 -3.30
CA ILE A 83 11.40 -1.71 -1.98
C ILE A 83 12.30 -2.94 -2.12
N ILE A 84 12.01 -3.89 -3.02
CA ILE A 84 12.93 -5.00 -3.32
C ILE A 84 14.26 -4.46 -3.82
N TRP A 85 14.20 -3.48 -4.73
CA TRP A 85 15.40 -2.84 -5.20
C TRP A 85 16.14 -2.26 -4.01
N TRP A 86 15.54 -1.49 -3.11
CA TRP A 86 16.25 -0.96 -1.94
C TRP A 86 16.74 -2.01 -0.94
N ASN A 87 15.85 -2.85 -0.40
CA ASN A 87 16.14 -3.85 0.62
C ASN A 87 15.11 -5.01 0.56
N ARG A 88 15.54 -6.17 0.04
CA ARG A 88 14.73 -7.38 -0.06
C ARG A 88 14.21 -7.91 1.28
N LYS A 89 14.94 -7.71 2.39
CA LYS A 89 14.48 -8.13 3.73
C LYS A 89 13.30 -7.29 4.19
N VAL A 90 13.39 -5.97 4.02
CA VAL A 90 12.32 -5.03 4.38
C VAL A 90 11.07 -5.33 3.55
N TRP A 91 11.22 -5.55 2.25
CA TRP A 91 10.12 -6.00 1.40
C TRP A 91 9.46 -7.28 1.93
N ALA A 92 10.26 -8.32 2.21
CA ALA A 92 9.73 -9.61 2.66
C ALA A 92 8.96 -9.48 3.98
N VAL A 93 9.50 -8.73 4.95
CA VAL A 93 8.82 -8.49 6.24
C VAL A 93 7.51 -7.75 6.02
N SER A 94 7.49 -6.69 5.23
CA SER A 94 6.26 -5.94 4.96
C SER A 94 5.23 -6.78 4.20
N PHE A 95 5.65 -7.60 3.25
CA PHE A 95 4.78 -8.48 2.47
C PHE A 95 4.15 -9.55 3.35
N ILE A 96 4.96 -10.21 4.19
CA ILE A 96 4.46 -11.21 5.15
C ILE A 96 3.51 -10.58 6.15
N ALA A 97 3.82 -9.39 6.67
CA ALA A 97 2.95 -8.68 7.62
C ALA A 97 1.58 -8.35 6.99
N SER A 98 1.58 -7.84 5.76
CA SER A 98 0.36 -7.55 5.01
C SER A 98 -0.44 -8.82 4.67
N LEU A 99 0.25 -9.90 4.27
CA LEU A 99 -0.39 -11.20 4.00
C LEU A 99 -1.01 -11.81 5.26
N ALA A 100 -0.30 -11.76 6.39
CA ALA A 100 -0.80 -12.26 7.67
C ALA A 100 -2.03 -11.45 8.14
N LEU A 101 -1.97 -10.12 8.06
CA LEU A 101 -3.12 -9.28 8.38
C LEU A 101 -4.32 -9.57 7.49
N THR A 102 -4.09 -9.75 6.18
CA THR A 102 -5.15 -10.10 5.23
C THR A 102 -5.78 -11.44 5.58
N ALA A 103 -4.97 -12.46 5.89
CA ALA A 103 -5.48 -13.78 6.29
C ALA A 103 -6.30 -13.70 7.59
N ILE A 104 -5.81 -12.97 8.59
CA ILE A 104 -6.51 -12.77 9.88
C ILE A 104 -7.85 -12.07 9.67
N THR A 105 -7.88 -10.99 8.89
CA THR A 105 -9.11 -10.19 8.72
C THR A 105 -10.14 -10.87 7.84
N ILE A 106 -9.74 -11.70 6.89
CA ILE A 106 -10.65 -12.54 6.11
C ILE A 106 -11.38 -13.57 6.97
N LEU A 107 -10.73 -14.11 8.01
CA LEU A 107 -11.39 -15.05 8.93
C LEU A 107 -12.48 -14.40 9.79
N LEU A 108 -12.53 -13.06 9.82
CA LEU A 108 -13.53 -12.29 10.57
C LEU A 108 -14.74 -11.87 9.72
N ILE A 109 -14.71 -12.15 8.41
CA ILE A 109 -15.82 -11.94 7.47
C ILE A 109 -16.77 -13.12 7.54
#